data_AF-A0AAD6ZVV5-F1
#
_entry.id   AF-A0AAD6ZVV5-F1
#
_cell.length_a   1.000
_cell.length_b   1.000
_cell.length_c   1.000
_cell.angle_alpha   90.00
_cell.angle_beta   90.00
_cell.angle_gamma   90.00
#
_symmetry.space_group_name_H-M   'P 1'
#
loop_
_entity.id
_entity.type
_entity.pdbx_description
1 polymer ?
#
loop_
_entity_poly.entity_id
_entity_poly.type
_entity_poly.pdbx_seq_one_letter_code
_entity_poly.pdbx_strand_id
1 'polypeptide(L)'
;MTDKVVGVLGEIFTDLLRWIFKKSYSGGGQLGRMLAAAASLLNIKIVILDVGEHAPAKQVLAPTSTQYAHIDGSFTDQARIRELAAKVDVLTVEIEHVDANALAQADGCEIHPSPGTIKLIQDKLAQKQHLQSRGCPVSDYIAVDSTVESIHAAAKKLGLPLMLKSRTLAYDGRGNFVLRDFDEVPTALAALGNRPLYAEKWVPFTHEIAVMVVRSTSGEVRAYPVVETVHKENVCHLVFAPLRTRDATLSRRAQAVAEDAIKTFEGAGVFGVEMFLMDDGGLYINEIAPRPHNSGHYTIEACETSQYENHLRAILSLPLGSTALKVPSCAMLNIIGLSSSMDEVTDLTNVALTVPGASVHLYGKSECRKGRKMGHITVVAESDAALRTRLRVLLEALPSSPITETDLYAPAPQTPGSGFASAHPLVGVIMGSDSDLPVMLPAARILDQFQIPYELTIVSAHRTPDRLVEYARSASSRGLRTIIAGAGGAAHLPGMVAAMTALPVIGVPVKGSTLDGVDSLHSIVQMPRGIPVATVAINNGTNAGLLAVRILAAGIPRLVEAMDTYLKNLEGEVLGKVEKLKEVGWESYSVKK
;
A
#
# COMPACT_ATOMS: atom_id res chain seq x y z
N MET A 1 -19.49 -26.18 1.02
CA MET A 1 -18.09 -25.80 1.31
C MET A 1 -17.83 -26.28 2.73
N THR A 2 -16.85 -27.17 2.91
CA THR A 2 -16.43 -27.86 4.15
C THR A 2 -17.32 -27.72 5.40
N ASP A 3 -17.81 -28.85 5.95
CA ASP A 3 -18.50 -28.89 7.26
C ASP A 3 -17.59 -28.56 8.46
N LYS A 4 -16.34 -28.12 8.22
CA LYS A 4 -15.35 -27.76 9.24
C LYS A 4 -15.75 -26.47 9.98
N VAL A 5 -15.55 -26.47 11.30
CA VAL A 5 -15.75 -25.35 12.20
C VAL A 5 -14.39 -24.72 12.55
N VAL A 6 -14.31 -23.39 12.53
CA VAL A 6 -13.07 -22.64 12.79
C VAL A 6 -13.10 -22.01 14.19
N GLY A 7 -12.05 -22.20 14.98
CA GLY A 7 -11.80 -21.51 16.25
C GLY A 7 -10.86 -20.33 16.09
N VAL A 8 -11.15 -19.20 16.75
CA VAL A 8 -10.31 -17.99 16.73
C VAL A 8 -10.04 -17.50 18.17
N LEU A 9 -8.77 -17.26 18.52
CA LEU A 9 -8.34 -16.73 19.83
C LEU A 9 -8.31 -15.19 19.88
N GLY A 10 -8.81 -14.59 20.98
CA GLY A 10 -9.20 -13.17 21.18
C GLY A 10 -9.09 -12.54 22.63
N GLU A 11 -9.19 -11.19 22.81
CA GLU A 11 -9.07 -10.21 23.92
C GLU A 11 -9.50 -8.74 23.54
N ILE A 12 -10.39 -8.14 24.34
CA ILE A 12 -10.35 -6.71 24.77
C ILE A 12 -10.74 -6.58 26.26
N PHE A 13 -9.95 -5.84 27.06
CA PHE A 13 -10.26 -5.54 28.47
C PHE A 13 -11.31 -4.43 28.65
N THR A 14 -12.20 -4.60 29.64
CA THR A 14 -13.01 -3.56 30.32
C THR A 14 -12.60 -3.48 31.80
N ASP A 15 -12.40 -2.27 32.33
CA ASP A 15 -11.85 -2.00 33.67
C ASP A 15 -12.83 -2.24 34.83
N LEU A 16 -12.34 -2.85 35.92
CA LEU A 16 -12.67 -2.42 37.29
C LEU A 16 -11.48 -2.66 38.26
N LEU A 17 -10.82 -1.55 38.63
CA LEU A 17 -9.98 -1.30 39.82
C LEU A 17 -8.52 -1.84 39.93
N ARG A 18 -7.60 -0.85 39.91
CA ARG A 18 -6.35 -0.64 40.70
C ARG A 18 -4.97 -0.87 40.03
N TRP A 19 -4.42 0.27 39.57
CA TRP A 19 -3.12 0.90 39.90
C TRP A 19 -1.85 0.03 40.09
N ILE A 20 -0.78 0.46 39.39
CA ILE A 20 0.62 0.00 39.43
C ILE A 20 0.92 -1.33 38.69
N PHE A 21 0.89 -1.28 37.36
CA PHE A 21 1.89 -1.78 36.41
C PHE A 21 1.24 -1.87 35.02
N LYS A 22 1.71 -1.04 34.09
CA LYS A 22 1.29 -0.97 32.68
C LYS A 22 1.31 -2.35 32.02
N LYS A 23 0.13 -2.91 31.73
CA LYS A 23 -0.06 -4.02 30.81
C LYS A 23 -1.29 -3.75 29.94
N SER A 24 -1.07 -3.08 28.81
CA SER A 24 -2.03 -3.06 27.72
C SER A 24 -1.84 -4.35 26.94
N TYR A 25 -2.86 -5.19 26.89
CA TYR A 25 -2.95 -6.28 25.94
C TYR A 25 -4.24 -6.09 25.14
N SER A 26 -4.16 -6.41 23.86
CA SER A 26 -5.26 -6.32 22.91
C SER A 26 -5.11 -7.52 22.01
N GLY A 27 -6.15 -8.33 21.88
CA GLY A 27 -6.15 -9.34 20.84
C GLY A 27 -7.27 -10.32 20.96
N GLY A 28 -8.46 -9.84 20.54
CA GLY A 28 -9.74 -10.40 20.02
C GLY A 28 -10.63 -9.25 19.54
N GLY A 29 -9.90 -8.34 18.95
CA GLY A 29 -10.36 -7.08 18.47
C GLY A 29 -10.66 -7.21 16.99
N GLN A 30 -10.11 -6.27 16.26
CA GLN A 30 -10.51 -5.97 14.90
C GLN A 30 -10.18 -7.06 13.88
N LEU A 31 -9.13 -7.86 14.11
CA LEU A 31 -8.64 -8.83 13.12
C LEU A 31 -9.59 -10.02 13.01
N GLY A 32 -9.97 -10.60 14.15
CA GLY A 32 -10.98 -11.64 14.26
C GLY A 32 -12.36 -11.15 13.84
N ARG A 33 -12.69 -9.87 14.09
CA ARG A 33 -13.89 -9.23 13.53
C ARG A 33 -13.93 -9.28 12.01
N MET A 34 -12.85 -8.86 11.35
CA MET A 34 -12.76 -8.88 9.88
C MET A 34 -12.68 -10.30 9.32
N LEU A 35 -12.03 -11.23 10.05
CA LEU A 35 -12.05 -12.65 9.72
C LEU A 35 -13.47 -13.24 9.80
N ALA A 36 -14.22 -12.93 10.85
CA ALA A 36 -15.60 -13.34 11.03
C ALA A 36 -16.52 -12.76 9.95
N ALA A 37 -16.31 -11.51 9.54
CA ALA A 37 -17.04 -10.93 8.42
C ALA A 37 -16.80 -11.70 7.11
N ALA A 38 -15.54 -12.04 6.80
CA ALA A 38 -15.21 -12.85 5.62
C ALA A 38 -15.77 -14.28 5.72
N ALA A 39 -15.74 -14.89 6.90
CA ALA A 39 -16.29 -16.22 7.14
C ALA A 39 -17.81 -16.27 6.96
N SER A 40 -18.52 -15.23 7.38
CA SER A 40 -19.97 -15.07 7.17
C SER A 40 -20.35 -15.21 5.69
N LEU A 41 -19.60 -14.54 4.81
CA LEU A 41 -19.83 -14.60 3.36
C LEU A 41 -19.58 -15.98 2.74
N LEU A 42 -18.74 -16.80 3.38
CA LEU A 42 -18.43 -18.17 2.96
C LEU A 42 -19.27 -19.23 3.70
N ASN A 43 -20.19 -18.81 4.57
CA ASN A 43 -20.98 -19.68 5.44
C ASN A 43 -20.10 -20.60 6.32
N ILE A 44 -18.96 -20.09 6.79
CA ILE A 44 -18.05 -20.78 7.71
C ILE A 44 -18.46 -20.45 9.14
N LYS A 45 -18.63 -21.50 9.96
CA LYS A 45 -18.91 -21.34 11.40
C LYS A 45 -17.63 -20.95 12.13
N ILE A 46 -17.72 -19.93 12.98
CA ILE A 46 -16.62 -19.49 13.84
C ILE A 46 -17.01 -19.58 15.33
N VAL A 47 -16.12 -20.14 16.14
CA VAL A 47 -16.16 -20.07 17.60
C VAL A 47 -15.02 -19.17 18.08
N ILE A 48 -15.32 -18.16 18.89
CA ILE A 48 -14.34 -17.18 19.36
C ILE A 48 -14.09 -17.40 20.84
N LEU A 49 -12.83 -17.49 21.26
CA LEU A 49 -12.42 -17.40 22.66
C LEU A 49 -11.90 -16.00 22.93
N ASP A 50 -12.60 -15.23 23.76
CA ASP A 50 -12.23 -13.86 24.13
C ASP A 50 -12.79 -13.49 25.50
N VAL A 51 -12.20 -12.51 26.18
CA VAL A 51 -12.74 -11.89 27.39
C VAL A 51 -13.86 -10.89 27.03
N GLY A 52 -15.00 -11.04 27.69
CA GLY A 52 -16.16 -10.17 27.54
C GLY A 52 -17.10 -10.64 26.44
N GLU A 53 -18.41 -10.49 26.67
CA GLU A 53 -19.45 -10.89 25.73
C GLU A 53 -19.50 -10.01 24.47
N HIS A 54 -18.98 -8.79 24.55
CA HIS A 54 -19.07 -7.78 23.49
C HIS A 54 -17.73 -7.49 22.81
N ALA A 55 -16.79 -8.43 22.84
CA ALA A 55 -15.55 -8.30 22.09
C ALA A 55 -15.84 -8.09 20.58
N PRO A 56 -15.07 -7.25 19.86
CA PRO A 56 -15.33 -6.92 18.45
C PRO A 56 -15.64 -8.08 17.52
N ALA A 57 -14.95 -9.22 17.69
CA ALA A 57 -15.16 -10.40 16.86
C ALA A 57 -16.50 -11.08 17.15
N LYS A 58 -16.93 -11.16 18.43
CA LYS A 58 -18.20 -11.76 18.88
C LYS A 58 -19.44 -10.99 18.40
N GLN A 59 -19.27 -9.74 17.95
CA GLN A 59 -20.36 -8.88 17.48
C GLN A 59 -20.85 -9.19 16.06
N VAL A 60 -20.08 -9.92 15.25
CA VAL A 60 -20.35 -10.08 13.80
C VAL A 60 -21.12 -11.36 13.49
N LEU A 61 -20.77 -12.47 14.17
CA LEU A 61 -21.37 -13.78 13.92
C LEU A 61 -22.06 -14.27 15.18
N ALA A 62 -23.37 -14.48 15.11
CA ALA A 62 -24.10 -15.15 16.16
C ALA A 62 -23.81 -16.66 16.12
N PRO A 63 -23.65 -17.32 17.29
CA PRO A 63 -23.55 -18.78 17.35
C PRO A 63 -24.76 -19.47 16.73
N THR A 64 -24.53 -20.48 15.88
CA THR A 64 -25.63 -21.24 15.24
C THR A 64 -26.32 -22.23 16.18
N SER A 65 -25.66 -22.59 17.29
CA SER A 65 -26.22 -23.45 18.35
C SER A 65 -25.42 -23.25 19.65
N THR A 66 -25.94 -23.78 20.76
CA THR A 66 -25.25 -23.78 22.06
C THR A 66 -23.92 -24.52 22.03
N GLN A 67 -23.79 -25.54 21.17
CA GLN A 67 -22.54 -26.28 20.97
C GLN A 67 -21.40 -25.39 20.44
N TYR A 68 -21.75 -24.42 19.58
CA TYR A 68 -20.79 -23.50 18.96
C TYR A 68 -20.83 -22.10 19.60
N ALA A 69 -21.31 -22.00 20.84
CA ALA A 69 -21.26 -20.77 21.60
C ALA A 69 -19.80 -20.30 21.77
N HIS A 70 -19.60 -18.99 21.60
CA HIS A 70 -18.32 -18.35 21.90
C HIS A 70 -17.94 -18.57 23.36
N ILE A 71 -16.64 -18.66 23.62
CA ILE A 71 -16.09 -18.93 24.95
C ILE A 71 -15.65 -17.61 25.56
N ASP A 72 -16.09 -17.39 26.80
CA ASP A 72 -15.60 -16.28 27.61
C ASP A 72 -14.36 -16.70 28.40
N GLY A 73 -13.25 -16.01 28.17
CA GLY A 73 -12.00 -16.29 28.87
C GLY A 73 -10.75 -15.79 28.16
N SER A 74 -9.64 -15.79 28.89
CA SER A 74 -8.36 -15.37 28.35
C SER A 74 -7.78 -16.40 27.39
N PHE A 75 -7.22 -15.94 26.28
CA PHE A 75 -6.41 -16.74 25.35
C PHE A 75 -5.07 -17.22 25.94
N THR A 76 -4.73 -16.81 27.17
CA THR A 76 -3.59 -17.33 27.94
C THR A 76 -4.00 -18.42 28.93
N ASP A 77 -5.30 -18.72 29.06
CA ASP A 77 -5.80 -19.79 29.91
C ASP A 77 -5.81 -21.11 29.14
N GLN A 78 -4.94 -22.03 29.54
CA GLN A 78 -4.79 -23.34 28.89
C GLN A 78 -6.09 -24.16 28.91
N ALA A 79 -6.91 -24.03 29.96
CA ALA A 79 -8.17 -24.74 30.05
C ALA A 79 -9.17 -24.20 29.01
N ARG A 80 -9.19 -22.88 28.79
CA ARG A 80 -10.04 -22.26 27.76
C ARG A 80 -9.58 -22.59 26.35
N ILE A 81 -8.27 -22.61 26.09
CA ILE A 81 -7.72 -23.02 24.80
C ILE A 81 -8.11 -24.46 24.47
N ARG A 82 -7.99 -25.38 25.43
CA ARG A 82 -8.42 -26.78 25.26
C ARG A 82 -9.93 -26.92 25.03
N GLU A 83 -10.73 -26.10 25.72
CA GLU A 83 -12.18 -26.06 25.49
C GLU A 83 -12.51 -25.62 24.04
N LEU A 84 -11.82 -24.59 23.52
CA LEU A 84 -11.99 -24.17 22.14
C LEU A 84 -11.58 -25.26 21.16
N ALA A 85 -10.39 -25.84 21.35
CA ALA A 85 -9.85 -26.89 20.49
C ALA A 85 -10.79 -28.11 20.39
N ALA A 86 -11.45 -28.47 21.49
CA ALA A 86 -12.43 -29.57 21.51
C ALA A 86 -13.74 -29.28 20.76
N LYS A 87 -14.02 -28.02 20.39
CA LYS A 87 -15.26 -27.59 19.70
C LYS A 87 -15.09 -27.36 18.20
N VAL A 88 -13.86 -27.36 17.69
CA VAL A 88 -13.53 -26.88 16.34
C VAL A 88 -12.64 -27.87 15.59
N ASP A 89 -12.67 -27.83 14.27
CA ASP A 89 -11.82 -28.67 13.42
C ASP A 89 -10.48 -27.98 13.10
N VAL A 90 -10.48 -26.65 13.00
CA VAL A 90 -9.31 -25.82 12.72
C VAL A 90 -9.25 -24.67 13.70
N LEU A 91 -8.09 -24.40 14.30
CA LEU A 91 -7.85 -23.29 15.21
C LEU A 91 -6.82 -22.34 14.61
N THR A 92 -7.14 -21.04 14.63
CA THR A 92 -6.23 -19.95 14.25
C THR A 92 -6.16 -18.88 15.33
N VAL A 93 -5.20 -17.96 15.18
CA VAL A 93 -4.89 -16.91 16.15
C VAL A 93 -4.88 -15.54 15.48
N GLU A 94 -5.47 -14.55 16.13
CA GLU A 94 -5.37 -13.16 15.67
C GLU A 94 -4.23 -12.38 16.33
N ILE A 95 -3.65 -12.91 17.42
CA ILE A 95 -2.61 -12.25 18.20
C ILE A 95 -1.41 -13.18 18.33
N GLU A 96 -0.22 -12.58 18.25
CA GLU A 96 1.05 -13.29 18.41
C GLU A 96 1.33 -13.72 19.84
N HIS A 97 0.68 -13.16 20.87
CA HIS A 97 1.06 -13.37 22.27
C HIS A 97 0.33 -14.53 22.98
N VAL A 98 -0.25 -15.45 22.20
CA VAL A 98 -0.87 -16.69 22.68
C VAL A 98 0.13 -17.65 23.34
N ASP A 99 -0.34 -18.51 24.25
CA ASP A 99 0.49 -19.57 24.82
C ASP A 99 0.75 -20.66 23.76
N ALA A 100 1.88 -20.54 23.05
CA ALA A 100 2.27 -21.48 22.01
C ALA A 100 2.50 -22.91 22.54
N ASN A 101 2.87 -23.07 23.81
CA ASN A 101 3.02 -24.41 24.40
C ASN A 101 1.63 -25.03 24.67
N ALA A 102 0.67 -24.23 25.15
CA ALA A 102 -0.70 -24.68 25.32
C ALA A 102 -1.36 -25.07 23.98
N LEU A 103 -1.10 -24.29 22.92
CA LEU A 103 -1.52 -24.65 21.56
C LEU A 103 -0.89 -25.97 21.10
N ALA A 104 0.41 -26.18 21.35
CA ALA A 104 1.08 -27.43 20.97
C ALA A 104 0.57 -28.66 21.73
N GLN A 105 -0.08 -28.47 22.89
CA GLN A 105 -0.70 -29.53 23.69
C GLN A 105 -2.21 -29.66 23.46
N ALA A 106 -2.80 -28.82 22.60
CA ALA A 106 -4.21 -28.89 22.31
C ALA A 106 -4.46 -29.99 21.28
N ASP A 107 -5.13 -31.06 21.71
CA ASP A 107 -5.55 -32.16 20.85
C ASP A 107 -6.93 -31.90 20.23
N GLY A 108 -7.21 -32.54 19.09
CA GLY A 108 -8.55 -32.58 18.50
C GLY A 108 -8.82 -31.59 17.36
N CYS A 109 -7.89 -30.70 17.02
CA CYS A 109 -8.02 -29.78 15.88
C CYS A 109 -6.70 -29.51 15.15
N GLU A 110 -6.77 -29.08 13.89
CA GLU A 110 -5.62 -28.57 13.12
C GLU A 110 -5.30 -27.13 13.57
N ILE A 111 -4.03 -26.80 13.84
CA ILE A 111 -3.65 -25.45 14.31
C ILE A 111 -2.81 -24.73 13.26
N HIS A 112 -3.25 -23.54 12.87
CA HIS A 112 -2.64 -22.74 11.80
C HIS A 112 -2.51 -21.25 12.17
N PRO A 113 -1.33 -20.63 11.98
CA PRO A 113 -0.05 -21.25 11.68
C PRO A 113 0.39 -22.28 12.74
N SER A 114 1.41 -23.08 12.46
CA SER A 114 1.84 -24.12 13.40
C SER A 114 2.27 -23.49 14.75
N PRO A 115 2.02 -24.14 15.89
CA PRO A 115 2.49 -23.66 17.20
C PRO A 115 4.01 -23.41 17.24
N GLY A 116 4.79 -24.23 16.54
CA GLY A 116 6.23 -24.03 16.38
C GLY A 116 6.59 -22.74 15.64
N THR A 117 5.85 -22.41 14.57
CA THR A 117 6.02 -21.13 13.85
C THR A 117 5.63 -19.93 14.72
N ILE A 118 4.51 -20.02 15.44
CA ILE A 118 4.10 -18.97 16.40
C ILE A 118 5.21 -18.74 17.43
N LYS A 119 5.71 -19.80 18.06
CA LYS A 119 6.78 -19.74 19.07
C LYS A 119 8.07 -19.14 18.52
N LEU A 120 8.46 -19.52 17.31
CA LEU A 120 9.65 -18.99 16.65
C LEU A 120 9.52 -17.49 16.36
N ILE A 121 8.36 -17.05 15.90
CA ILE A 121 8.10 -15.65 15.53
C ILE A 121 7.92 -14.75 16.76
N GLN A 122 7.39 -15.29 17.87
CA GLN A 122 7.27 -14.57 19.14
C GLN A 122 8.60 -14.06 19.69
N ASP A 123 9.70 -14.78 19.44
CA ASP A 123 11.06 -14.37 19.78
C ASP A 123 11.73 -13.72 18.57
N LYS A 124 11.79 -12.39 18.55
CA LYS A 124 12.30 -11.59 17.43
C LYS A 124 13.77 -11.88 17.12
N LEU A 125 14.58 -12.27 18.12
CA LEU A 125 15.96 -12.71 17.87
C LEU A 125 15.97 -14.08 17.19
N ALA A 126 15.18 -15.03 17.68
CA ALA A 126 15.08 -16.36 17.09
C ALA A 126 14.54 -16.31 15.65
N GLN A 127 13.55 -15.46 15.39
CA GLN A 127 13.04 -15.17 14.05
C GLN A 127 14.17 -14.70 13.13
N LYS A 128 14.98 -13.72 13.55
CA LYS A 128 16.11 -13.23 12.73
C LYS A 128 17.18 -14.29 12.50
N GLN A 129 17.51 -15.07 13.53
CA GLN A 129 18.46 -16.18 13.40
C GLN A 129 17.98 -17.22 12.39
N HIS A 130 16.69 -17.60 12.45
CA HIS A 130 16.08 -18.50 11.49
C HIS A 130 16.13 -17.92 10.07
N LEU A 131 15.67 -16.69 9.86
CA LEU A 131 15.68 -16.03 8.56
C LEU A 131 17.10 -15.94 7.98
N GLN A 132 18.09 -15.52 8.78
CA GLN A 132 19.49 -15.43 8.36
C GLN A 132 20.06 -16.81 7.97
N SER A 133 19.75 -17.85 8.76
CA SER A 133 20.19 -19.23 8.46
C SER A 133 19.62 -19.79 7.14
N ARG A 134 18.53 -19.18 6.64
CA ARG A 134 17.87 -19.52 5.38
C ARG A 134 18.24 -18.57 4.24
N GLY A 135 19.21 -17.68 4.45
CA GLY A 135 19.66 -16.72 3.44
C GLY A 135 18.71 -15.55 3.20
N CYS A 136 17.70 -15.36 4.06
CA CYS A 136 16.84 -14.18 3.97
C CYS A 136 17.61 -12.92 4.41
N PRO A 137 17.44 -11.79 3.72
CA PRO A 137 18.18 -10.59 4.04
C PRO A 137 17.62 -9.96 5.32
N VAL A 138 18.44 -9.86 6.36
CA VAL A 138 18.10 -9.20 7.63
C VAL A 138 19.21 -8.22 8.00
N SER A 139 18.87 -7.18 8.77
CA SER A 139 19.85 -6.24 9.33
C SER A 139 20.86 -6.95 10.24
N ASP A 140 22.08 -6.40 10.37
CA ASP A 140 23.07 -6.87 11.34
C ASP A 140 22.50 -6.80 12.76
N TYR A 141 22.66 -7.89 13.53
CA TYR A 141 22.13 -8.00 14.89
C TYR A 141 23.05 -8.77 15.83
N ILE A 142 22.90 -8.54 17.14
CA ILE A 142 23.65 -9.19 18.21
C ILE A 142 22.73 -9.47 19.39
N ALA A 143 22.86 -10.65 20.02
CA ALA A 143 22.19 -10.95 21.28
C ALA A 143 22.82 -10.15 22.42
N VAL A 144 22.01 -9.54 23.29
CA VAL A 144 22.49 -8.61 24.33
C VAL A 144 21.85 -8.95 25.67
N ASP A 145 22.67 -9.03 26.70
CA ASP A 145 22.20 -9.13 28.07
C ASP A 145 21.78 -7.75 28.56
N SER A 146 20.83 -7.67 29.49
CA SER A 146 20.33 -6.41 30.06
C SER A 146 21.34 -5.79 31.05
N THR A 147 22.59 -5.61 30.61
CA THR A 147 23.70 -5.02 31.38
C THR A 147 24.37 -3.92 30.59
N VAL A 148 24.99 -2.97 31.30
CA VAL A 148 25.67 -1.83 30.68
C VAL A 148 26.80 -2.31 29.78
N GLU A 149 27.59 -3.28 30.25
CA GLU A 149 28.74 -3.82 29.56
C GLU A 149 28.36 -4.53 28.25
N SER A 150 27.29 -5.32 28.27
CA SER A 150 26.81 -6.05 27.10
C SER A 150 26.27 -5.09 26.03
N ILE A 151 25.50 -4.07 26.44
CA ILE A 151 25.00 -3.03 25.53
C ILE A 151 26.16 -2.19 24.96
N HIS A 152 27.14 -1.81 25.78
CA HIS A 152 28.34 -1.10 25.31
C HIS A 152 29.14 -1.93 24.30
N ALA A 153 29.30 -3.24 24.54
CA ALA A 153 29.98 -4.14 23.61
C ALA A 153 29.24 -4.24 22.26
N ALA A 154 27.91 -4.35 22.30
CA ALA A 154 27.08 -4.34 21.09
C ALA A 154 27.20 -3.00 20.34
N ALA A 155 27.16 -1.87 21.04
CA ALA A 155 27.31 -0.54 20.45
C ALA A 155 28.67 -0.33 19.79
N LYS A 156 29.76 -0.83 20.39
CA LYS A 156 31.10 -0.79 19.78
C LYS A 156 31.18 -1.62 18.48
N LYS A 157 30.41 -2.70 18.36
CA LYS A 157 30.44 -3.59 17.19
C LYS A 157 29.47 -3.18 16.09
N LEU A 158 28.25 -2.75 16.42
CA LEU A 158 27.22 -2.36 15.46
C LEU A 158 27.32 -0.88 15.04
N GLY A 159 27.98 -0.06 15.86
CA GLY A 159 28.00 1.39 15.72
C GLY A 159 26.77 2.05 16.36
N LEU A 160 26.82 3.38 16.47
CA LEU A 160 25.70 4.22 16.91
C LEU A 160 25.20 5.09 15.73
N PRO A 161 23.90 5.41 15.68
CA PRO A 161 22.85 4.88 16.55
C PRO A 161 22.63 3.37 16.33
N LEU A 162 22.02 2.70 17.31
CA LEU A 162 21.53 1.32 17.18
C LEU A 162 20.14 1.18 17.81
N MET A 163 19.45 0.11 17.45
CA MET A 163 18.14 -0.20 17.99
C MET A 163 18.24 -1.36 19.00
N LEU A 164 17.96 -1.09 20.28
CA LEU A 164 17.77 -2.12 21.29
C LEU A 164 16.32 -2.58 21.27
N LYS A 165 16.09 -3.89 21.26
CA LYS A 165 14.76 -4.48 21.23
C LYS A 165 14.61 -5.59 22.26
N SER A 166 13.45 -5.63 22.91
CA SER A 166 13.00 -6.77 23.68
C SER A 166 12.75 -7.95 22.74
N ARG A 167 13.23 -9.13 23.10
CA ARG A 167 13.07 -10.34 22.27
C ARG A 167 11.61 -10.75 22.10
N THR A 168 10.80 -10.57 23.13
CA THR A 168 9.39 -10.97 23.17
C THR A 168 8.50 -9.80 23.62
N LEU A 169 7.21 -9.87 23.30
CA LEU A 169 6.20 -8.88 23.74
C LEU A 169 6.48 -7.43 23.29
N ALA A 170 7.20 -7.28 22.17
CA ALA A 170 7.40 -5.99 21.51
C ALA A 170 6.34 -5.77 20.43
N TYR A 171 5.73 -4.58 20.39
CA TYR A 171 4.72 -4.18 19.40
C TYR A 171 4.51 -2.66 19.42
N ASP A 172 4.13 -2.06 18.28
CA ASP A 172 3.82 -0.62 18.16
C ASP A 172 4.88 0.27 18.88
N GLY A 173 6.18 -0.04 18.71
CA GLY A 173 7.33 0.63 19.34
C GLY A 173 7.63 0.27 20.80
N ARG A 174 6.74 -0.44 21.49
CA ARG A 174 6.98 -0.89 22.87
C ARG A 174 8.03 -1.98 22.87
N GLY A 175 8.96 -1.90 23.82
CA GLY A 175 10.09 -2.82 23.88
C GLY A 175 11.22 -2.45 22.91
N ASN A 176 11.15 -1.29 22.23
CA ASN A 176 12.23 -0.77 21.40
C ASN A 176 12.83 0.48 22.05
N PHE A 177 14.14 0.67 21.95
CA PHE A 177 14.85 1.86 22.40
C PHE A 177 15.96 2.20 21.40
N VAL A 178 15.94 3.42 20.87
CA VAL A 178 17.01 3.91 19.99
C VAL A 178 18.13 4.44 20.86
N LEU A 179 19.27 3.77 20.83
CA LEU A 179 20.47 4.19 21.54
C LEU A 179 21.31 5.04 20.59
N ARG A 180 21.47 6.33 20.90
CA ARG A 180 22.22 7.30 20.10
C ARG A 180 23.59 7.59 20.68
N ASP A 181 23.71 7.49 22.00
CA ASP A 181 24.94 7.72 22.75
C ASP A 181 25.17 6.61 23.80
N PHE A 182 26.43 6.39 24.18
CA PHE A 182 26.80 5.43 25.23
C PHE A 182 26.24 5.83 26.60
N ASP A 183 26.03 7.12 26.84
CA ASP A 183 25.50 7.67 28.09
C ASP A 183 23.99 7.40 28.25
N GLU A 184 23.29 7.04 27.18
CA GLU A 184 21.86 6.70 27.21
C GLU A 184 21.58 5.26 27.70
N VAL A 185 22.61 4.43 27.89
CA VAL A 185 22.45 3.02 28.26
C VAL A 185 21.69 2.81 29.57
N PRO A 186 21.94 3.55 30.67
CA PRO A 186 21.13 3.46 31.87
C PRO A 186 19.65 3.75 31.62
N THR A 187 19.35 4.73 30.77
CA THR A 187 17.98 5.09 30.37
C THR A 187 17.34 3.98 29.54
N ALA A 188 18.08 3.38 28.60
CA ALA A 188 17.62 2.25 27.81
C ALA A 188 17.27 1.04 28.68
N LEU A 189 18.12 0.70 29.65
CA LEU A 189 17.87 -0.38 30.61
C LEU A 189 16.64 -0.11 31.49
N ALA A 190 16.48 1.14 31.96
CA ALA A 190 15.29 1.52 32.72
C ALA A 190 14.00 1.41 31.89
N ALA A 191 14.06 1.76 30.59
CA ALA A 191 12.92 1.71 29.69
C ALA A 191 12.53 0.28 29.28
N LEU A 192 13.52 -0.58 29.03
CA LEU A 192 13.32 -1.96 28.56
C LEU A 192 13.15 -2.98 29.71
N GLY A 193 13.64 -2.63 30.90
CA GLY A 193 13.66 -3.49 32.08
C GLY A 193 14.59 -4.71 31.91
N ASN A 194 14.45 -5.69 32.81
CA ASN A 194 15.25 -6.92 32.82
C ASN A 194 14.78 -7.97 31.79
N ARG A 195 14.19 -7.54 30.67
CA ARG A 195 13.73 -8.45 29.63
C ARG A 195 14.91 -8.90 28.77
N PRO A 196 14.91 -10.14 28.25
CA PRO A 196 15.91 -10.55 27.26
C PRO A 196 15.94 -9.60 26.07
N LEU A 197 17.12 -9.08 25.72
CA LEU A 197 17.31 -8.08 24.67
C LEU A 197 18.10 -8.63 23.48
N TYR A 198 18.04 -7.89 22.39
CA TYR A 198 19.01 -7.94 21.32
C TYR A 198 19.18 -6.54 20.71
N ALA A 199 20.30 -6.32 20.04
CA ALA A 199 20.60 -5.08 19.36
C ALA A 199 20.60 -5.29 17.85
N GLU A 200 20.08 -4.32 17.11
CA GLU A 200 20.19 -4.22 15.66
C GLU A 200 20.98 -2.98 15.29
N LYS A 201 21.81 -3.10 14.25
CA LYS A 201 22.40 -1.93 13.60
C LYS A 201 21.28 -1.03 13.10
N TRP A 202 21.43 0.28 13.31
CA TRP A 202 20.49 1.23 12.74
C TRP A 202 20.50 1.15 11.21
N VAL A 203 19.33 0.93 10.63
CA VAL A 203 19.15 0.80 9.18
C VAL A 203 18.73 2.16 8.62
N PRO A 204 19.55 2.84 7.82
CA PRO A 204 19.19 4.13 7.19
C PRO A 204 18.34 3.89 5.94
N PHE A 205 17.13 3.37 6.13
CA PHE A 205 16.19 3.08 5.04
C PHE A 205 15.61 4.37 4.45
N THR A 206 15.18 4.30 3.19
CA THR A 206 14.43 5.38 2.52
C THR A 206 12.93 5.21 2.69
N HIS A 207 12.44 3.97 2.72
CA HIS A 207 11.03 3.64 2.91
C HIS A 207 10.88 2.38 3.77
N GLU A 208 9.79 2.33 4.54
CA GLU A 208 9.28 1.08 5.08
C GLU A 208 8.25 0.52 4.09
N ILE A 209 8.38 -0.77 3.80
CA ILE A 209 7.47 -1.47 2.90
C ILE A 209 6.96 -2.74 3.57
N ALA A 210 5.80 -3.23 3.15
CA ALA A 210 5.29 -4.50 3.60
C ALA A 210 4.76 -5.34 2.44
N VAL A 211 4.78 -6.66 2.62
CA VAL A 211 4.18 -7.62 1.72
C VAL A 211 3.37 -8.60 2.55
N MET A 212 2.05 -8.66 2.28
CA MET A 212 1.24 -9.74 2.84
C MET A 212 1.46 -10.99 2.01
N VAL A 213 1.60 -12.13 2.66
CA VAL A 213 1.83 -13.41 2.00
C VAL A 213 0.87 -14.43 2.56
N VAL A 214 0.16 -15.14 1.68
CA VAL A 214 -0.68 -16.28 2.06
C VAL A 214 0.05 -17.58 1.76
N ARG A 215 0.02 -18.53 2.69
CA ARG A 215 0.54 -19.90 2.55
C ARG A 215 -0.58 -20.90 2.83
N SER A 216 -0.88 -21.79 1.89
CA SER A 216 -1.89 -22.86 2.08
C SER A 216 -1.33 -24.03 2.88
N THR A 217 -2.21 -24.96 3.27
CA THR A 217 -1.83 -26.25 3.88
C THR A 217 -0.99 -27.13 2.94
N SER A 218 -1.15 -27.01 1.63
CA SER A 218 -0.33 -27.71 0.63
C SER A 218 1.05 -27.08 0.41
N GLY A 219 1.31 -25.90 1.00
CA GLY A 219 2.56 -25.15 0.82
C GLY A 219 2.55 -24.22 -0.40
N GLU A 220 1.42 -24.04 -1.07
CA GLU A 220 1.26 -22.99 -2.07
C GLU A 220 1.42 -21.61 -1.40
N VAL A 221 2.23 -20.73 -1.99
CA VAL A 221 2.48 -19.38 -1.47
C VAL A 221 2.12 -18.35 -2.52
N ARG A 222 1.44 -17.27 -2.11
CA ARG A 222 1.17 -16.11 -2.96
C ARG A 222 1.40 -14.81 -2.20
N ALA A 223 2.16 -13.89 -2.78
CA ALA A 223 2.30 -12.53 -2.27
C ALA A 223 1.18 -11.59 -2.78
N TYR A 224 0.77 -10.68 -1.91
CA TYR A 224 0.01 -9.49 -2.25
C TYR A 224 0.93 -8.41 -2.85
N PRO A 225 0.37 -7.37 -3.47
CA PRO A 225 1.09 -6.18 -3.90
C PRO A 225 1.94 -5.61 -2.77
N VAL A 226 3.15 -5.17 -3.11
CA VAL A 226 4.03 -4.46 -2.18
C VAL A 226 3.40 -3.12 -1.84
N VAL A 227 3.39 -2.79 -0.55
CA VAL A 227 2.88 -1.51 -0.05
C VAL A 227 3.98 -0.70 0.59
N GLU A 228 3.89 0.62 0.47
CA GLU A 228 4.62 1.55 1.33
C GLU A 228 3.85 1.71 2.64
N THR A 229 4.53 1.68 3.77
CA THR A 229 3.94 1.89 5.09
C THR A 229 4.55 3.09 5.75
N VAL A 230 3.73 4.01 6.27
CA VAL A 230 4.18 5.18 7.01
C VAL A 230 3.83 4.99 8.48
N HIS A 231 4.82 5.07 9.36
CA HIS A 231 4.63 4.98 10.80
C HIS A 231 4.75 6.35 11.47
N LYS A 232 3.86 6.62 12.43
CA LYS A 232 3.91 7.79 13.31
C LYS A 232 3.96 7.31 14.75
N GLU A 233 4.96 7.76 15.51
CA GLU A 233 5.20 7.30 16.89
C GLU A 233 5.28 5.75 17.00
N ASN A 234 5.84 5.09 15.99
CA ASN A 234 5.92 3.62 15.84
C ASN A 234 4.57 2.90 15.63
N VAL A 235 3.51 3.63 15.24
CA VAL A 235 2.21 3.06 14.87
C VAL A 235 1.96 3.29 13.39
N CYS A 236 1.54 2.25 12.67
CA CYS A 236 1.19 2.36 11.26
C CYS A 236 0.06 3.39 11.07
N HIS A 237 0.35 4.46 10.34
CA HIS A 237 -0.55 5.58 10.10
C HIS A 237 -1.17 5.49 8.71
N LEU A 238 -0.34 5.37 7.67
CA LEU A 238 -0.75 5.26 6.27
C LEU A 238 -0.15 4.03 5.61
N VAL A 239 -0.86 3.50 4.62
CA VAL A 239 -0.39 2.45 3.72
C VAL A 239 -0.75 2.84 2.30
N PHE A 240 0.19 2.79 1.36
CA PHE A 240 -0.06 3.05 -0.06
C PHE A 240 0.19 1.80 -0.89
N ALA A 241 -0.76 1.46 -1.77
CA ALA A 241 -0.63 0.36 -2.70
C ALA A 241 -1.02 0.77 -4.14
N PRO A 242 -0.29 0.29 -5.16
CA PRO A 242 0.99 -0.42 -5.06
C PRO A 242 2.15 0.53 -4.71
N LEU A 243 3.29 -0.02 -4.26
CA LEU A 243 4.52 0.73 -4.06
C LEU A 243 4.93 1.49 -5.34
N ARG A 244 5.09 2.82 -5.23
CA ARG A 244 5.60 3.66 -6.33
C ARG A 244 7.10 3.81 -6.22
N THR A 245 7.80 3.53 -7.31
CA THR A 245 9.27 3.48 -7.31
C THR A 245 9.83 3.73 -8.70
N ARG A 246 11.09 4.19 -8.76
CA ARG A 246 11.85 4.33 -10.01
C ARG A 246 12.43 2.99 -10.49
N ASP A 247 12.66 2.04 -9.58
CA ASP A 247 13.09 0.69 -9.95
C ASP A 247 11.87 -0.19 -10.26
N ALA A 248 11.61 -0.38 -11.56
CA ALA A 248 10.50 -1.21 -12.04
C ALA A 248 10.58 -2.68 -11.60
N THR A 249 11.74 -3.16 -11.12
CA THR A 249 11.92 -4.55 -10.64
C THR A 249 11.65 -4.72 -9.16
N LEU A 250 11.68 -3.62 -8.39
CA LEU A 250 11.69 -3.65 -6.93
C LEU A 250 10.49 -4.40 -6.34
N SER A 251 9.28 -4.17 -6.87
CA SER A 251 8.08 -4.84 -6.37
C SER A 251 8.18 -6.37 -6.47
N ARG A 252 8.68 -6.87 -7.60
CA ARG A 252 8.88 -8.31 -7.81
C ARG A 252 9.96 -8.87 -6.87
N ARG A 253 11.06 -8.13 -6.67
CA ARG A 253 12.14 -8.53 -5.75
C ARG A 253 11.63 -8.62 -4.31
N ALA A 254 10.88 -7.63 -3.85
CA ALA A 254 10.31 -7.60 -2.51
C ALA A 254 9.27 -8.71 -2.29
N GLN A 255 8.42 -9.00 -3.28
CA GLN A 255 7.52 -10.15 -3.24
C GLN A 255 8.29 -11.47 -3.12
N ALA A 256 9.32 -11.68 -3.96
CA ALA A 256 10.13 -12.89 -3.91
C ALA A 256 10.81 -13.09 -2.55
N VAL A 257 11.42 -12.03 -1.99
CA VAL A 257 12.03 -12.06 -0.64
C VAL A 257 10.99 -12.46 0.42
N ALA A 258 9.79 -11.87 0.37
CA ALA A 258 8.73 -12.19 1.32
C ALA A 258 8.21 -13.63 1.17
N GLU A 259 7.98 -14.10 -0.07
CA GLU A 259 7.54 -15.47 -0.33
C GLU A 259 8.59 -16.49 0.12
N ASP A 260 9.86 -16.25 -0.19
CA ASP A 260 10.95 -17.13 0.20
C ASP A 260 11.11 -17.21 1.71
N ALA A 261 10.96 -16.09 2.42
CA ALA A 261 10.91 -16.08 3.88
C ALA A 261 9.75 -16.93 4.42
N ILE A 262 8.54 -16.78 3.86
CA ILE A 262 7.35 -17.53 4.32
C ILE A 262 7.42 -19.03 4.01
N LYS A 263 8.08 -19.43 2.92
CA LYS A 263 8.33 -20.86 2.62
C LYS A 263 9.16 -21.56 3.70
N THR A 264 9.92 -20.81 4.51
CA THR A 264 10.74 -21.40 5.60
C THR A 264 9.96 -21.75 6.86
N PHE A 265 8.69 -21.31 6.97
CA PHE A 265 7.82 -21.59 8.12
C PHE A 265 6.81 -22.71 7.82
N GLU A 266 6.22 -23.25 8.89
CA GLU A 266 5.26 -24.36 8.83
C GLU A 266 3.84 -23.92 9.19
N GLY A 267 2.86 -24.58 8.59
CA GLY A 267 1.43 -24.27 8.77
C GLY A 267 0.89 -23.34 7.70
N ALA A 268 -0.41 -23.06 7.79
CA ALA A 268 -1.13 -22.26 6.80
C ALA A 268 -1.58 -20.92 7.39
N GLY A 269 -1.99 -20.01 6.51
CA GLY A 269 -2.55 -18.72 6.87
C GLY A 269 -1.91 -17.56 6.14
N VAL A 270 -2.10 -16.37 6.68
CA VAL A 270 -1.54 -15.11 6.16
C VAL A 270 -0.45 -14.65 7.10
N PHE A 271 0.60 -14.09 6.51
CA PHE A 271 1.75 -13.53 7.19
C PHE A 271 1.97 -12.09 6.70
N GLY A 272 2.21 -11.17 7.63
CA GLY A 272 2.71 -9.84 7.29
C GLY A 272 4.23 -9.82 7.32
N VAL A 273 4.87 -9.50 6.21
CA VAL A 273 6.34 -9.36 6.12
C VAL A 273 6.67 -7.87 6.00
N GLU A 274 7.27 -7.30 7.03
CA GLU A 274 7.75 -5.91 7.02
C GLU A 274 9.21 -5.85 6.60
N MET A 275 9.54 -4.88 5.76
CA MET A 275 10.87 -4.70 5.20
C MET A 275 11.29 -3.24 5.16
N PHE A 276 12.59 -3.04 5.20
CA PHE A 276 13.26 -1.77 4.94
C PHE A 276 13.78 -1.75 3.51
N LEU A 277 13.48 -0.66 2.80
CA LEU A 277 14.03 -0.35 1.49
C LEU A 277 15.19 0.64 1.62
N MET A 278 16.37 0.26 1.12
CA MET A 278 17.56 1.10 1.10
C MET A 278 17.61 1.98 -0.15
N ASP A 279 18.44 3.03 -0.13
CA ASP A 279 18.60 3.95 -1.28
C ASP A 279 19.17 3.27 -2.52
N ASP A 280 20.05 2.28 -2.31
CA ASP A 280 20.62 1.44 -3.38
C ASP A 280 19.64 0.36 -3.89
N GLY A 281 18.40 0.33 -3.38
CA GLY A 281 17.40 -0.67 -3.72
C GLY A 281 17.57 -2.01 -2.98
N GLY A 282 18.47 -2.09 -2.00
CA GLY A 282 18.59 -3.20 -1.05
C GLY A 282 17.33 -3.38 -0.19
N LEU A 283 17.08 -4.62 0.24
CA LEU A 283 15.91 -4.99 1.02
C LEU A 283 16.34 -5.75 2.28
N TYR A 284 15.84 -5.35 3.44
CA TYR A 284 16.01 -6.11 4.69
C TYR A 284 14.66 -6.42 5.33
N ILE A 285 14.44 -7.67 5.73
CA ILE A 285 13.28 -8.05 6.54
C ILE A 285 13.48 -7.48 7.95
N ASN A 286 12.55 -6.62 8.36
CA ASN A 286 12.47 -6.08 9.71
C ASN A 286 11.86 -7.13 10.65
N GLU A 287 10.62 -7.52 10.37
CA GLU A 287 9.89 -8.52 11.13
C GLU A 287 8.80 -9.23 10.32
N ILE A 288 8.36 -10.37 10.84
CA ILE A 288 7.23 -11.15 10.31
C ILE A 288 6.17 -11.33 11.40
N ALA A 289 4.90 -11.13 11.03
CA ALA A 289 3.72 -11.42 11.85
C ALA A 289 2.97 -12.64 11.27
N PRO A 290 2.67 -13.70 12.04
CA PRO A 290 2.06 -14.94 11.55
C PRO A 290 0.53 -14.88 11.60
N ARG A 291 -0.04 -13.81 11.05
CA ARG A 291 -1.48 -13.50 11.09
C ARG A 291 -1.82 -12.45 10.04
N PRO A 292 -3.11 -12.23 9.74
CA PRO A 292 -3.55 -11.01 9.08
C PRO A 292 -2.96 -9.77 9.76
N HIS A 293 -2.51 -8.82 8.94
CA HIS A 293 -1.73 -7.67 9.40
C HIS A 293 -2.41 -6.34 9.07
N ASN A 294 -2.07 -5.31 9.84
CA ASN A 294 -2.63 -3.95 9.69
C ASN A 294 -2.35 -3.39 8.29
N SER A 295 -1.11 -3.52 7.82
CA SER A 295 -0.72 -3.08 6.48
C SER A 295 -1.38 -3.86 5.34
N GLY A 296 -2.18 -4.88 5.63
CA GLY A 296 -2.99 -5.62 4.67
C GLY A 296 -4.48 -5.24 4.64
N HIS A 297 -4.99 -4.31 5.48
CA HIS A 297 -6.44 -4.07 5.52
C HIS A 297 -6.98 -3.50 4.20
N TYR A 298 -6.15 -2.75 3.46
CA TYR A 298 -6.48 -2.26 2.11
C TYR A 298 -6.97 -3.36 1.16
N THR A 299 -6.57 -4.63 1.39
CA THR A 299 -6.92 -5.77 0.53
C THR A 299 -8.43 -6.06 0.50
N ILE A 300 -9.21 -5.58 1.48
CA ILE A 300 -10.67 -5.74 1.49
C ILE A 300 -11.28 -5.01 0.28
N GLU A 301 -10.94 -3.74 0.08
CA GLU A 301 -11.47 -2.93 -1.03
C GLU A 301 -10.65 -3.04 -2.31
N ALA A 302 -9.34 -3.23 -2.22
CA ALA A 302 -8.44 -3.01 -3.35
C ALA A 302 -7.98 -4.27 -4.08
N CYS A 303 -8.12 -5.46 -3.47
CA CYS A 303 -7.71 -6.73 -4.08
C CYS A 303 -8.89 -7.59 -4.51
N GLU A 304 -8.62 -8.57 -5.38
CA GLU A 304 -9.62 -9.57 -5.79
C GLU A 304 -10.04 -10.49 -4.64
N THR A 305 -9.13 -10.80 -3.71
CA THR A 305 -9.44 -11.56 -2.49
C THR A 305 -8.74 -10.94 -1.29
N SER A 306 -9.50 -10.59 -0.24
CA SER A 306 -8.95 -9.99 0.97
C SER A 306 -8.00 -10.93 1.70
N GLN A 307 -7.08 -10.38 2.49
CA GLN A 307 -6.20 -11.20 3.34
C GLN A 307 -6.99 -12.10 4.29
N TYR A 308 -8.18 -11.68 4.74
CA TYR A 308 -9.01 -12.44 5.67
C TYR A 308 -9.66 -13.65 5.00
N GLU A 309 -10.21 -13.44 3.81
CA GLU A 309 -10.77 -14.53 3.02
C GLU A 309 -9.69 -15.52 2.60
N ASN A 310 -8.53 -15.04 2.15
CA ASN A 310 -7.40 -15.91 1.83
C ASN A 310 -6.82 -16.62 3.05
N HIS A 311 -6.86 -16.00 4.24
CA HIS A 311 -6.51 -16.68 5.48
C HIS A 311 -7.45 -17.87 5.73
N LEU A 312 -8.77 -17.66 5.63
CA LEU A 312 -9.76 -18.74 5.77
C LEU A 312 -9.55 -19.85 4.73
N ARG A 313 -9.39 -19.47 3.46
CA ARG A 313 -9.14 -20.43 2.38
C ARG A 313 -7.87 -21.25 2.65
N ALA A 314 -6.80 -20.60 3.07
CA ALA A 314 -5.54 -21.24 3.39
C ALA A 314 -5.66 -22.28 4.50
N ILE A 315 -6.26 -21.92 5.65
CA ILE A 315 -6.36 -22.81 6.82
C ILE A 315 -7.41 -23.91 6.62
N LEU A 316 -8.39 -23.71 5.75
CA LEU A 316 -9.43 -24.70 5.42
C LEU A 316 -9.09 -25.56 4.20
N SER A 317 -7.87 -25.43 3.64
CA SER A 317 -7.44 -26.15 2.43
C SER A 317 -8.33 -25.89 1.21
N LEU A 318 -8.93 -24.70 1.11
CA LEU A 318 -9.66 -24.24 -0.07
C LEU A 318 -8.67 -23.63 -1.08
N PRO A 319 -9.03 -23.58 -2.39
CA PRO A 319 -8.22 -22.90 -3.38
C PRO A 319 -7.98 -21.43 -3.02
N LEU A 320 -6.71 -21.00 -3.04
CA LEU A 320 -6.37 -19.61 -2.77
C LEU A 320 -6.99 -18.69 -3.82
N GLY A 321 -7.54 -17.58 -3.36
CA GLY A 321 -7.99 -16.48 -4.22
C GLY A 321 -6.81 -15.70 -4.80
N SER A 322 -7.10 -14.93 -5.83
CA SER A 322 -6.12 -14.04 -6.45
C SER A 322 -5.75 -12.91 -5.49
N THR A 323 -4.47 -12.59 -5.41
CA THR A 323 -3.94 -11.50 -4.58
C THR A 323 -3.83 -10.19 -5.36
N ALA A 324 -4.21 -10.18 -6.65
CA ALA A 324 -4.05 -9.03 -7.54
C ALA A 324 -4.89 -7.82 -7.09
N LEU A 325 -4.37 -6.61 -7.34
CA LEU A 325 -5.16 -5.39 -7.25
C LEU A 325 -6.25 -5.40 -8.32
N LYS A 326 -7.47 -5.07 -7.92
CA LYS A 326 -8.58 -4.78 -8.83
C LYS A 326 -8.77 -3.27 -9.08
N VAL A 327 -7.99 -2.43 -8.40
CA VAL A 327 -7.99 -0.97 -8.55
C VAL A 327 -6.59 -0.44 -8.90
N PRO A 328 -6.46 0.66 -9.66
CA PRO A 328 -5.15 1.20 -10.04
C PRO A 328 -4.30 1.75 -8.89
N SER A 329 -4.94 2.25 -7.84
CA SER A 329 -4.29 2.86 -6.67
C SER A 329 -5.20 2.85 -5.45
N CYS A 330 -4.65 2.63 -4.27
CA CYS A 330 -5.35 2.78 -3.00
C CYS A 330 -4.45 3.23 -1.86
N ALA A 331 -5.05 3.82 -0.83
CA ALA A 331 -4.41 4.10 0.45
C ALA A 331 -5.29 3.61 1.60
N MET A 332 -4.66 3.27 2.71
CA MET A 332 -5.32 3.00 3.98
C MET A 332 -4.85 4.01 5.01
N LEU A 333 -5.78 4.60 5.75
CA LEU A 333 -5.54 5.48 6.89
C LEU A 333 -6.06 4.81 8.16
N ASN A 334 -5.19 4.61 9.15
CA ASN A 334 -5.62 4.11 10.46
C ASN A 334 -6.33 5.20 11.26
N ILE A 335 -7.45 4.83 11.89
CA ILE A 335 -8.16 5.69 12.84
C ILE A 335 -7.65 5.34 14.23
N ILE A 336 -6.92 6.28 14.84
CA ILE A 336 -6.36 6.13 16.19
C ILE A 336 -7.15 7.02 17.15
N GLY A 337 -7.60 6.48 18.28
CA GLY A 337 -8.19 7.28 19.34
C GLY A 337 -7.17 8.24 19.92
N LEU A 338 -7.52 9.52 20.09
CA LEU A 338 -6.64 10.53 20.69
C LEU A 338 -7.02 10.83 22.14
N SER A 339 -8.30 10.67 22.48
CA SER A 339 -8.87 10.91 23.81
C SER A 339 -9.77 9.76 24.25
N SER A 340 -10.50 9.93 25.36
CA SER A 340 -11.56 9.02 25.79
C SER A 340 -12.87 9.22 25.03
N SER A 341 -13.00 10.30 24.25
CA SER A 341 -14.20 10.57 23.45
C SER A 341 -14.15 9.84 22.10
N MET A 342 -15.33 9.48 21.59
CA MET A 342 -15.54 8.97 20.24
C MET A 342 -15.83 10.07 19.21
N ASP A 343 -15.93 11.34 19.64
CA ASP A 343 -16.35 12.44 18.77
C ASP A 343 -15.40 12.60 17.57
N GLU A 344 -14.09 12.65 17.80
CA GLU A 344 -13.09 12.79 16.73
C GLU A 344 -13.10 11.62 15.74
N VAL A 345 -13.33 10.39 16.25
CA VAL A 345 -13.48 9.20 15.41
C VAL A 345 -14.72 9.36 14.54
N THR A 346 -15.83 9.80 15.15
CA THR A 346 -17.11 9.99 14.46
C THR A 346 -17.02 11.08 13.40
N ASP A 347 -16.43 12.24 13.72
CA ASP A 347 -16.24 13.36 12.80
C ASP A 347 -15.41 12.96 11.59
N LEU A 348 -14.25 12.31 11.81
CA LEU A 348 -13.42 11.81 10.72
C LEU A 348 -14.18 10.80 9.85
N THR A 349 -14.96 9.90 10.46
CA THR A 349 -15.72 8.90 9.71
C THR A 349 -16.85 9.55 8.91
N ASN A 350 -17.52 10.58 9.45
CA ASN A 350 -18.54 11.34 8.73
C ASN A 350 -17.95 12.04 7.52
N VAL A 351 -16.77 12.67 7.66
CA VAL A 351 -16.04 13.24 6.51
C VAL A 351 -15.69 12.14 5.51
N ALA A 352 -15.16 11.01 5.97
CA ALA A 352 -14.77 9.91 5.09
C ALA A 352 -15.92 9.35 4.25
N LEU A 353 -17.13 9.27 4.81
CA LEU A 353 -18.33 8.85 4.07
C LEU A 353 -18.70 9.79 2.92
N THR A 354 -18.22 11.04 2.91
CA THR A 354 -18.42 11.99 1.79
C THR A 354 -17.37 11.86 0.69
N VAL A 355 -16.27 11.15 0.94
CA VAL A 355 -15.14 11.05 0.00
C VAL A 355 -15.38 9.89 -0.97
N PRO A 356 -15.44 10.14 -2.30
CA PRO A 356 -15.63 9.08 -3.28
C PRO A 356 -14.54 8.00 -3.17
N GLY A 357 -14.95 6.73 -3.18
CA GLY A 357 -14.04 5.60 -3.08
C GLY A 357 -13.47 5.34 -1.69
N ALA A 358 -13.89 6.08 -0.66
CA ALA A 358 -13.56 5.77 0.73
C ALA A 358 -14.50 4.70 1.30
N SER A 359 -13.96 3.79 2.09
CA SER A 359 -14.69 2.76 2.84
C SER A 359 -14.24 2.79 4.30
N VAL A 360 -15.19 2.95 5.21
CA VAL A 360 -14.93 3.08 6.64
C VAL A 360 -15.12 1.73 7.33
N HIS A 361 -14.13 1.32 8.11
CA HIS A 361 -14.18 0.11 8.93
C HIS A 361 -13.98 0.47 10.39
N LEU A 362 -15.08 0.52 11.16
CA LEU A 362 -15.04 0.69 12.61
C LEU A 362 -15.06 -0.66 13.32
N TYR A 363 -14.24 -0.79 14.34
CA TYR A 363 -13.98 -2.07 14.99
C TYR A 363 -14.96 -2.40 16.13
N GLY A 364 -15.98 -1.57 16.38
CA GLY A 364 -16.98 -1.84 17.42
C GLY A 364 -16.42 -1.85 18.85
N LYS A 365 -15.32 -1.12 19.10
CA LYS A 365 -14.72 -1.01 20.44
C LYS A 365 -15.54 -0.03 21.29
N SER A 366 -15.98 -0.47 22.47
CA SER A 366 -16.81 0.32 23.40
C SER A 366 -16.08 1.53 23.99
N GLU A 367 -14.77 1.44 24.14
CA GLU A 367 -13.94 2.46 24.77
C GLU A 367 -12.91 3.04 23.79
N CYS A 368 -12.86 4.37 23.70
CA CYS A 368 -11.79 5.09 23.04
C CYS A 368 -10.67 5.41 24.04
N ARG A 369 -9.40 5.33 23.61
CA ARG A 369 -8.26 5.83 24.38
C ARG A 369 -7.11 6.19 23.47
N LYS A 370 -6.24 7.08 23.95
CA LYS A 370 -5.03 7.51 23.23
C LYS A 370 -4.21 6.30 22.74
N GLY A 371 -3.93 6.27 21.43
CA GLY A 371 -3.12 5.24 20.78
C GLY A 371 -3.85 3.93 20.46
N ARG A 372 -5.15 3.82 20.77
CA ARG A 372 -5.93 2.63 20.43
C ARG A 372 -6.41 2.72 18.98
N LYS A 373 -6.16 1.67 18.19
CA LYS A 373 -6.71 1.52 16.83
C LYS A 373 -8.23 1.36 16.91
N MET A 374 -9.01 2.33 16.46
CA MET A 374 -10.48 2.34 16.53
C MET A 374 -11.14 1.89 15.22
N GLY A 375 -10.43 2.04 14.10
CA GLY A 375 -10.88 1.65 12.79
C GLY A 375 -9.80 1.88 11.74
N HIS A 376 -10.17 1.73 10.48
CA HIS A 376 -9.39 2.23 9.35
C HIS A 376 -10.31 2.74 8.24
N ILE A 377 -9.75 3.53 7.34
CA ILE A 377 -10.41 4.00 6.12
C ILE A 377 -9.56 3.52 4.96
N THR A 378 -10.15 2.81 4.00
CA THR A 378 -9.50 2.51 2.73
C THR A 378 -10.05 3.44 1.66
N VAL A 379 -9.19 4.11 0.91
CA VAL A 379 -9.56 4.95 -0.23
C VAL A 379 -9.02 4.30 -1.49
N VAL A 380 -9.88 4.04 -2.48
CA VAL A 380 -9.47 3.55 -3.80
C VAL A 380 -9.63 4.65 -4.85
N ALA A 381 -8.80 4.64 -5.89
CA ALA A 381 -8.89 5.59 -7.00
C ALA A 381 -8.34 5.05 -8.32
N GLU A 382 -8.71 5.74 -9.41
CA GLU A 382 -8.27 5.43 -10.77
C GLU A 382 -6.81 5.85 -11.06
N SER A 383 -6.20 6.65 -10.18
CA SER A 383 -4.81 7.11 -10.27
C SER A 383 -4.29 7.58 -8.91
N ASP A 384 -2.96 7.71 -8.76
CA ASP A 384 -2.36 8.21 -7.52
C ASP A 384 -2.71 9.68 -7.23
N ALA A 385 -2.83 10.51 -8.26
CA ALA A 385 -3.24 11.90 -8.08
C ALA A 385 -4.68 12.00 -7.56
N ALA A 386 -5.61 11.20 -8.10
CA ALA A 386 -6.98 11.13 -7.62
C ALA A 386 -7.03 10.58 -6.19
N LEU A 387 -6.22 9.54 -5.90
CA LEU A 387 -6.09 9.00 -4.56
C LEU A 387 -5.63 10.07 -3.55
N ARG A 388 -4.55 10.78 -3.87
CA ARG A 388 -3.98 11.80 -2.98
C ARG A 388 -4.91 12.99 -2.79
N THR A 389 -5.64 13.39 -3.84
CA THR A 389 -6.70 14.41 -3.71
C THR A 389 -7.78 13.97 -2.72
N ARG A 390 -8.24 12.72 -2.80
CA ARG A 390 -9.26 12.16 -1.89
C ARG A 390 -8.72 12.00 -0.47
N LEU A 391 -7.49 11.49 -0.33
CA LEU A 391 -6.81 11.31 0.96
C LEU A 391 -6.57 12.65 1.66
N ARG A 392 -6.30 13.73 0.91
CA ARG A 392 -6.06 15.07 1.48
C ARG A 392 -7.23 15.52 2.35
N VAL A 393 -8.47 15.33 1.88
CA VAL A 393 -9.69 15.67 2.64
C VAL A 393 -9.71 14.98 4.01
N LEU A 394 -9.25 13.72 4.06
CA LEU A 394 -9.19 12.96 5.31
C LEU A 394 -8.06 13.45 6.23
N LEU A 395 -6.89 13.74 5.66
CA LEU A 395 -5.74 14.23 6.43
C LEU A 395 -5.99 15.63 7.00
N GLU A 396 -6.71 16.50 6.27
CA GLU A 396 -7.12 17.82 6.75
C GLU A 396 -8.19 17.75 7.85
N ALA A 397 -9.00 16.69 7.87
CA ALA A 397 -10.00 16.45 8.92
C ALA A 397 -9.40 15.88 10.23
N LEU A 398 -8.12 15.47 10.24
CA LEU A 398 -7.48 14.96 11.45
C LEU A 398 -7.16 16.12 12.43
N PRO A 399 -7.48 15.98 13.75
CA PRO A 399 -7.38 17.08 14.73
C PRO A 399 -5.97 17.68 14.96
N SER A 400 -4.92 17.07 14.40
CA SER A 400 -3.52 17.46 14.62
C SER A 400 -2.61 17.09 13.45
N SER A 401 -3.13 17.08 12.21
CA SER A 401 -2.28 16.86 11.04
C SER A 401 -1.49 18.13 10.72
N PRO A 402 -0.14 18.13 10.81
CA PRO A 402 0.67 19.25 10.32
C PRO A 402 0.45 19.40 8.82
N ILE A 403 0.28 20.65 8.34
CA ILE A 403 0.16 20.94 6.90
C ILE A 403 1.31 20.32 6.10
N THR A 404 2.52 20.30 6.66
CA THR A 404 3.70 19.68 6.06
C THR A 404 3.54 18.17 5.83
N GLU A 405 2.89 17.45 6.75
CA GLU A 405 2.62 16.02 6.63
C GLU A 405 1.52 15.76 5.59
N THR A 406 0.45 16.56 5.63
CA THR A 406 -0.61 16.53 4.62
C THR A 406 -0.04 16.79 3.23
N ASP A 407 0.83 17.78 3.04
CA ASP A 407 1.42 18.10 1.74
C ASP A 407 2.41 17.02 1.27
N LEU A 408 3.10 16.33 2.20
CA LEU A 408 4.00 15.22 1.87
C LEU A 408 3.25 14.01 1.32
N TYR A 409 2.16 13.60 1.97
CA TYR A 409 1.43 12.37 1.64
C TYR A 409 0.22 12.60 0.73
N ALA A 410 -0.33 13.80 0.74
CA ALA A 410 -1.50 14.20 -0.04
C ALA A 410 -1.36 15.66 -0.53
N PRO A 411 -0.37 15.92 -1.42
CA PRO A 411 -0.10 17.26 -1.92
C PRO A 411 -1.36 17.89 -2.52
N ALA A 412 -1.43 19.21 -2.46
CA ALA A 412 -2.52 19.96 -3.05
C ALA A 412 -2.69 19.55 -4.52
N PRO A 413 -3.93 19.30 -4.98
CA PRO A 413 -4.18 18.97 -6.38
C PRO A 413 -3.60 20.05 -7.29
N GLN A 414 -2.98 19.63 -8.38
CA GLN A 414 -2.51 20.57 -9.39
C GLN A 414 -3.71 21.40 -9.87
N THR A 415 -3.59 22.72 -9.84
CA THR A 415 -4.60 23.60 -10.44
C THR A 415 -4.46 23.51 -11.97
N PRO A 416 -5.49 23.06 -12.70
CA PRO A 416 -5.43 23.02 -14.16
C PRO A 416 -5.08 24.39 -14.73
N GLY A 417 -4.13 24.44 -15.66
CA GLY A 417 -3.66 25.68 -16.28
C GLY A 417 -2.65 26.48 -15.46
N SER A 418 -2.22 25.98 -14.29
CA SER A 418 -1.15 26.61 -13.48
C SER A 418 0.22 26.62 -14.15
N GLY A 419 0.44 25.76 -15.16
CA GLY A 419 1.71 25.64 -15.88
C GLY A 419 2.78 24.78 -15.18
N PHE A 420 2.49 24.25 -13.98
CA PHE A 420 3.42 23.37 -13.24
C PHE A 420 3.13 21.89 -13.46
N ALA A 421 4.13 21.02 -13.30
CA ALA A 421 3.97 19.57 -13.40
C ALA A 421 3.32 18.97 -12.14
N SER A 422 2.51 17.93 -12.32
CA SER A 422 2.03 17.11 -11.22
C SER A 422 3.15 16.28 -10.59
N ALA A 423 3.13 16.13 -9.27
CA ALA A 423 3.99 15.16 -8.56
C ALA A 423 3.57 13.70 -8.83
N HIS A 424 2.33 13.47 -9.27
CA HIS A 424 1.76 12.14 -9.53
C HIS A 424 1.12 12.08 -10.92
N PRO A 425 1.92 12.21 -11.99
CA PRO A 425 1.41 12.34 -13.34
C PRO A 425 0.85 11.03 -13.87
N LEU A 426 -0.27 11.12 -14.60
CA LEU A 426 -0.84 10.02 -15.35
C LEU A 426 -0.33 10.00 -16.80
N VAL A 427 0.02 11.19 -17.33
CA VAL A 427 0.61 11.39 -18.65
C VAL A 427 1.97 12.05 -18.54
N GLY A 428 2.96 11.46 -19.20
CA GLY A 428 4.27 12.09 -19.39
C GLY A 428 4.32 12.87 -20.69
N VAL A 429 4.56 14.18 -20.65
CA VAL A 429 4.80 15.01 -21.83
C VAL A 429 6.29 15.33 -21.90
N ILE A 430 6.99 14.74 -22.87
CA ILE A 430 8.43 14.90 -23.02
C ILE A 430 8.80 15.47 -24.38
N MET A 431 9.89 16.21 -24.41
CA MET A 431 10.44 16.82 -25.63
C MET A 431 11.96 16.79 -25.64
N GLY A 432 12.54 16.82 -26.85
CA GLY A 432 14.00 16.73 -27.03
C GLY A 432 14.75 18.02 -26.68
N SER A 433 14.09 19.17 -26.84
CA SER A 433 14.59 20.49 -26.44
C SER A 433 13.44 21.41 -26.02
N ASP A 434 13.78 22.47 -25.30
CA ASP A 434 12.93 23.63 -25.02
C ASP A 434 12.33 24.30 -26.27
N SER A 435 13.03 24.28 -27.42
CA SER A 435 12.51 24.78 -28.70
C SER A 435 11.23 24.09 -29.17
N ASP A 436 10.97 22.87 -28.70
CA ASP A 436 9.79 22.08 -29.05
C ASP A 436 8.57 22.47 -28.19
N LEU A 437 8.77 23.22 -27.10
CA LEU A 437 7.73 23.57 -26.14
C LEU A 437 6.49 24.22 -26.78
N PRO A 438 6.58 25.17 -27.72
CA PRO A 438 5.41 25.77 -28.36
C PRO A 438 4.49 24.74 -29.04
N VAL A 439 5.05 23.66 -29.58
CA VAL A 439 4.32 22.56 -30.23
C VAL A 439 3.69 21.60 -29.22
N MET A 440 4.32 21.44 -28.05
CA MET A 440 3.89 20.50 -27.01
C MET A 440 2.89 21.12 -26.01
N LEU A 441 2.92 22.44 -25.81
CA LEU A 441 1.97 23.15 -24.93
C LEU A 441 0.49 22.88 -25.23
N PRO A 442 0.03 22.78 -26.49
CA PRO A 442 -1.34 22.39 -26.79
C PRO A 442 -1.74 21.02 -26.22
N ALA A 443 -0.81 20.06 -26.12
CA ALA A 443 -1.09 18.77 -25.48
C ALA A 443 -1.39 18.96 -23.99
N ALA A 444 -0.54 19.71 -23.29
CA ALA A 444 -0.72 20.04 -21.87
C ALA A 444 -2.05 20.76 -21.61
N ARG A 445 -2.43 21.72 -22.46
CA ARG A 445 -3.72 22.43 -22.36
C ARG A 445 -4.93 21.51 -22.49
N ILE A 446 -4.85 20.50 -23.36
CA ILE A 446 -5.90 19.48 -23.44
C ILE A 446 -5.93 18.66 -22.15
N LEU A 447 -4.78 18.26 -21.62
CA LEU A 447 -4.73 17.51 -20.36
C LEU A 447 -5.32 18.34 -19.19
N ASP A 448 -5.04 19.65 -19.14
CA ASP A 448 -5.67 20.58 -18.20
C ASP A 448 -7.20 20.62 -18.35
N GLN A 449 -7.69 20.76 -19.59
CA GLN A 449 -9.13 20.80 -19.90
C GLN A 449 -9.86 19.55 -19.39
N PHE A 450 -9.22 18.38 -19.49
CA PHE A 450 -9.78 17.10 -19.04
C PHE A 450 -9.43 16.76 -17.59
N GLN A 451 -8.74 17.66 -16.88
CA GLN A 451 -8.29 17.48 -15.50
C GLN A 451 -7.49 16.18 -15.35
N ILE A 452 -6.54 15.97 -16.25
CA ILE A 452 -5.62 14.84 -16.25
C ILE A 452 -4.27 15.34 -15.73
N PRO A 453 -3.76 14.79 -14.61
CA PRO A 453 -2.47 15.19 -14.08
C PRO A 453 -1.36 14.74 -15.04
N TYR A 454 -0.42 15.63 -15.30
CA TYR A 454 0.67 15.36 -16.23
C TYR A 454 1.98 15.96 -15.73
N GLU A 455 3.09 15.42 -16.23
CA GLU A 455 4.40 16.05 -16.12
C GLU A 455 4.80 16.56 -17.50
N LEU A 456 5.48 17.70 -17.55
CA LEU A 456 6.04 18.25 -18.78
C LEU A 456 7.52 18.54 -18.54
N THR A 457 8.40 17.88 -19.29
CA THR A 457 9.84 18.00 -19.07
C THR A 457 10.67 17.73 -20.34
N ILE A 458 11.96 18.06 -20.28
CA ILE A 458 12.92 17.84 -21.37
C ILE A 458 13.64 16.51 -21.14
N VAL A 459 13.64 15.66 -22.16
CA VAL A 459 14.37 14.38 -22.20
C VAL A 459 15.03 14.27 -23.57
N SER A 460 16.34 14.55 -23.64
CA SER A 460 17.08 14.54 -24.89
C SER A 460 17.66 13.15 -25.17
N ALA A 461 17.15 12.47 -26.20
CA ALA A 461 17.65 11.15 -26.61
C ALA A 461 19.15 11.14 -26.97
N HIS A 462 19.67 12.25 -27.49
CA HIS A 462 21.04 12.37 -28.00
C HIS A 462 22.03 12.94 -27.00
N ARG A 463 21.54 13.71 -26.02
CA ARG A 463 22.38 14.46 -25.07
C ARG A 463 22.32 13.89 -23.65
N THR A 464 21.22 13.22 -23.30
CA THR A 464 21.00 12.63 -21.98
C THR A 464 20.39 11.22 -22.12
N PRO A 465 21.09 10.28 -22.79
CA PRO A 465 20.55 8.94 -23.06
C PRO A 465 20.25 8.14 -21.79
N ASP A 466 21.05 8.27 -20.73
CA ASP A 466 20.79 7.57 -19.47
C ASP A 466 19.50 8.04 -18.79
N ARG A 467 19.25 9.36 -18.83
CA ARG A 467 17.99 9.95 -18.33
C ARG A 467 16.78 9.46 -19.13
N LEU A 468 16.93 9.30 -20.46
CA LEU A 468 15.88 8.73 -21.31
C LEU A 468 15.55 7.29 -20.89
N VAL A 469 16.60 6.47 -20.70
CA VAL A 469 16.45 5.07 -20.27
C VAL A 469 15.77 5.00 -18.91
N GLU A 470 16.23 5.78 -17.92
CA GLU A 470 15.63 5.84 -16.59
C GLU A 470 14.15 6.28 -16.67
N TYR A 471 13.87 7.34 -17.43
CA TYR A 471 12.51 7.88 -17.59
C TYR A 471 11.55 6.84 -18.19
N ALA A 472 11.93 6.23 -19.31
CA ALA A 472 11.06 5.31 -20.05
C ALA A 472 10.80 4.01 -19.27
N ARG A 473 11.86 3.42 -18.67
CA ARG A 473 11.75 2.17 -17.91
C ARG A 473 10.99 2.33 -16.59
N SER A 474 11.14 3.48 -15.93
CA SER A 474 10.45 3.75 -14.65
C SER A 474 9.02 4.28 -14.82
N ALA A 475 8.61 4.72 -16.01
CA ALA A 475 7.33 5.43 -16.21
C ALA A 475 6.13 4.67 -15.62
N SER A 476 6.01 3.37 -15.90
CA SER A 476 4.89 2.56 -15.40
C SER A 476 4.89 2.42 -13.87
N SER A 477 6.05 2.16 -13.26
CA SER A 477 6.17 2.01 -11.80
C SER A 477 6.01 3.33 -11.04
N ARG A 478 6.23 4.47 -11.71
CA ARG A 478 5.90 5.81 -11.22
C ARG A 478 4.41 6.18 -11.33
N GLY A 479 3.61 5.36 -12.02
CA GLY A 479 2.17 5.56 -12.13
C GLY A 479 1.68 6.13 -13.47
N LEU A 480 2.57 6.41 -14.44
CA LEU A 480 2.15 6.86 -15.77
C LEU A 480 1.36 5.75 -16.49
N ARG A 481 0.50 6.18 -17.41
CA ARG A 481 -0.31 5.29 -18.26
C ARG A 481 -0.10 5.51 -19.75
N THR A 482 0.43 6.67 -20.15
CA THR A 482 0.79 6.97 -21.54
C THR A 482 1.85 8.07 -21.56
N ILE A 483 2.65 8.11 -22.61
CA ILE A 483 3.67 9.15 -22.83
C ILE A 483 3.41 9.85 -24.16
N ILE A 484 3.48 11.18 -24.16
CA ILE A 484 3.47 12.03 -25.35
C ILE A 484 4.91 12.51 -25.54
N ALA A 485 5.52 12.19 -26.68
CA ALA A 485 6.90 12.53 -27.00
C ALA A 485 6.97 13.38 -28.27
N GLY A 486 7.53 14.58 -28.15
CA GLY A 486 7.77 15.50 -29.26
C GLY A 486 9.24 15.55 -29.67
N ALA A 487 9.51 15.44 -30.97
CA ALA A 487 10.86 15.65 -31.48
C ALA A 487 10.87 16.09 -32.96
N GLY A 488 11.87 16.89 -33.32
CA GLY A 488 12.15 17.33 -34.68
C GLY A 488 13.38 16.65 -35.32
N GLY A 489 13.51 16.78 -36.64
CA GLY A 489 14.67 16.29 -37.39
C GLY A 489 14.70 14.76 -37.45
N ALA A 490 15.80 14.17 -36.97
CA ALA A 490 15.91 12.72 -36.83
C ALA A 490 14.87 12.13 -35.83
N ALA A 491 14.28 12.96 -34.96
CA ALA A 491 13.10 12.66 -34.16
C ALA A 491 13.08 11.31 -33.40
N HIS A 492 14.24 10.83 -32.93
CA HIS A 492 14.37 9.50 -32.30
C HIS A 492 13.61 9.34 -30.97
N LEU A 493 13.24 10.43 -30.30
CA LEU A 493 12.71 10.39 -28.93
C LEU A 493 11.50 9.45 -28.77
N PRO A 494 10.41 9.56 -29.57
CA PRO A 494 9.23 8.72 -29.37
C PRO A 494 9.55 7.23 -29.59
N GLY A 495 10.32 6.93 -30.63
CA GLY A 495 10.69 5.56 -30.97
C GLY A 495 11.55 4.88 -29.90
N MET A 496 12.54 5.61 -29.37
CA MET A 496 13.40 5.10 -28.31
C MET A 496 12.64 4.87 -27.00
N VAL A 497 11.70 5.77 -26.66
CA VAL A 497 10.86 5.61 -25.47
C VAL A 497 9.98 4.38 -25.62
N ALA A 498 9.33 4.21 -26.78
CA ALA A 498 8.48 3.05 -27.07
C ALA A 498 9.23 1.72 -27.01
N ALA A 499 10.53 1.71 -27.36
CA ALA A 499 11.36 0.52 -27.26
C ALA A 499 11.69 0.10 -25.81
N MET A 500 11.48 0.99 -24.83
CA MET A 500 11.93 0.80 -23.44
C MET A 500 10.78 0.77 -22.43
N THR A 501 9.52 0.89 -22.88
CA THR A 501 8.35 0.93 -22.00
C THR A 501 7.20 0.12 -22.58
N ALA A 502 6.39 -0.48 -21.70
CA ALA A 502 5.15 -1.15 -22.10
C ALA A 502 3.97 -0.16 -22.23
N LEU A 503 4.16 1.10 -21.84
CA LEU A 503 3.12 2.12 -21.95
C LEU A 503 2.94 2.56 -23.41
N PRO A 504 1.71 2.91 -23.84
CA PRO A 504 1.49 3.58 -25.11
C PRO A 504 2.33 4.86 -25.23
N VAL A 505 2.97 5.03 -26.39
CA VAL A 505 3.72 6.23 -26.73
C VAL A 505 3.07 6.92 -27.93
N ILE A 506 2.76 8.19 -27.75
CA ILE A 506 2.21 9.09 -28.76
C ILE A 506 3.35 9.95 -29.28
N GLY A 507 3.63 9.88 -30.58
CA GLY A 507 4.68 10.66 -31.21
C GLY A 507 4.13 11.93 -31.84
N VAL A 508 4.71 13.07 -31.51
CA VAL A 508 4.41 14.38 -32.11
C VAL A 508 5.59 14.78 -33.01
N PRO A 509 5.45 14.68 -34.34
CA PRO A 509 6.48 15.18 -35.25
C PRO A 509 6.56 16.70 -35.13
N VAL A 510 7.72 17.21 -34.70
CA VAL A 510 7.97 18.65 -34.63
C VAL A 510 8.58 19.11 -35.95
N LYS A 511 8.06 20.19 -36.50
CA LYS A 511 8.57 20.79 -37.74
C LYS A 511 9.97 21.34 -37.51
N GLY A 512 10.95 20.73 -38.15
CA GLY A 512 12.32 21.23 -38.24
C GLY A 512 12.46 22.41 -39.20
N SER A 513 13.66 22.98 -39.27
CA SER A 513 14.00 24.05 -40.23
C SER A 513 14.16 23.54 -41.66
N THR A 514 14.39 22.24 -41.84
CA THR A 514 14.56 21.57 -43.14
C THR A 514 13.44 20.55 -43.33
N LEU A 515 12.88 20.45 -44.54
CA LEU A 515 11.87 19.44 -44.94
C LEU A 515 10.48 19.53 -44.27
N ASP A 516 10.13 20.68 -43.70
CA ASP A 516 8.78 20.98 -43.19
C ASP A 516 8.21 19.96 -42.16
N GLY A 517 9.08 19.19 -41.50
CA GLY A 517 8.70 18.16 -40.53
C GLY A 517 8.32 16.82 -41.14
N VAL A 518 8.44 16.64 -42.46
CA VAL A 518 8.21 15.36 -43.14
C VAL A 518 9.26 14.34 -42.73
N ASP A 519 10.49 14.78 -42.50
CA ASP A 519 11.58 14.01 -41.90
C ASP A 519 11.20 13.49 -40.50
N SER A 520 10.71 14.37 -39.63
CA SER A 520 10.22 13.99 -38.29
C SER A 520 9.07 12.99 -38.39
N LEU A 521 8.11 13.23 -39.30
CA LEU A 521 6.96 12.35 -39.48
C LEU A 521 7.39 10.96 -39.93
N HIS A 522 8.24 10.86 -40.96
CA HIS A 522 8.76 9.60 -41.46
C HIS A 522 9.56 8.87 -40.37
N SER A 523 10.39 9.57 -39.60
CA SER A 523 11.15 8.96 -38.51
C SER A 523 10.25 8.33 -37.45
N ILE A 524 9.16 8.99 -37.06
CA ILE A 524 8.28 8.51 -36.00
C ILE A 524 7.30 7.44 -36.50
N VAL A 525 6.80 7.54 -37.73
CA VAL A 525 5.82 6.58 -38.27
C VAL A 525 6.46 5.27 -38.77
N GLN A 526 7.72 5.32 -39.22
CA GLN A 526 8.44 4.16 -39.78
C GLN A 526 9.16 3.33 -38.72
N MET A 527 8.49 3.06 -37.59
CA MET A 527 9.08 2.23 -36.53
C MET A 527 9.19 0.75 -36.94
N PRO A 528 10.25 0.05 -36.53
CA PRO A 528 10.41 -1.38 -36.80
C PRO A 528 9.26 -2.20 -36.19
N ARG A 529 9.02 -3.37 -36.80
CA ARG A 529 8.03 -4.34 -36.32
C ARG A 529 8.21 -4.61 -34.82
N GLY A 530 7.12 -4.46 -34.06
CA GLY A 530 7.09 -4.74 -32.62
C GLY A 530 7.23 -3.51 -31.72
N ILE A 531 7.63 -2.34 -32.25
CA ILE A 531 7.75 -1.09 -31.48
C ILE A 531 6.77 -0.03 -32.03
N PRO A 532 5.46 -0.16 -31.78
CA PRO A 532 4.49 0.79 -32.32
C PRO A 532 4.59 2.17 -31.64
N VAL A 533 4.47 3.23 -32.42
CA VAL A 533 4.28 4.61 -31.94
C VAL A 533 3.01 5.18 -32.56
N ALA A 534 2.10 5.69 -31.72
CA ALA A 534 0.89 6.34 -32.18
C ALA A 534 1.21 7.76 -32.68
N THR A 535 1.48 7.90 -33.97
CA THR A 535 1.97 9.15 -34.57
C THR A 535 0.81 10.07 -34.93
N VAL A 536 0.83 11.32 -34.43
CA VAL A 536 -0.12 12.37 -34.83
C VAL A 536 0.45 13.24 -35.97
N ALA A 537 -0.36 14.15 -36.50
CA ALA A 537 0.09 15.08 -37.53
C ALA A 537 1.22 16.01 -37.04
N ILE A 538 1.99 16.53 -37.99
CA ILE A 538 3.09 17.47 -37.73
C ILE A 538 2.59 18.67 -36.92
N ASN A 539 3.33 19.03 -35.87
CA ASN A 539 3.02 20.10 -34.92
C ASN A 539 1.69 19.97 -34.17
N ASN A 540 1.05 18.79 -34.16
CA ASN A 540 -0.28 18.64 -33.61
C ASN A 540 -0.29 18.13 -32.16
N GLY A 541 0.23 18.95 -31.24
CA GLY A 541 0.17 18.65 -29.80
C GLY A 541 -1.26 18.48 -29.28
N THR A 542 -2.24 19.21 -29.83
CA THR A 542 -3.66 19.10 -29.45
C THR A 542 -4.18 17.67 -29.64
N ASN A 543 -3.97 17.08 -30.82
CA ASN A 543 -4.42 15.72 -31.10
C ASN A 543 -3.65 14.69 -30.27
N ALA A 544 -2.38 14.96 -29.92
CA ALA A 544 -1.66 14.08 -29.01
C ALA A 544 -2.27 14.09 -27.60
N GLY A 545 -2.64 15.27 -27.08
CA GLY A 545 -3.39 15.39 -25.83
C GLY A 545 -4.71 14.63 -25.88
N LEU A 546 -5.52 14.84 -26.93
CA LEU A 546 -6.81 14.17 -27.11
C LEU A 546 -6.68 12.65 -27.25
N LEU A 547 -5.64 12.18 -27.95
CA LEU A 547 -5.36 10.75 -28.10
C LEU A 547 -4.94 10.14 -26.76
N ALA A 548 -4.15 10.85 -25.95
CA ALA A 548 -3.84 10.44 -24.58
C ALA A 548 -5.12 10.31 -23.73
N VAL A 549 -6.04 11.28 -23.82
CA VAL A 549 -7.34 11.19 -23.15
C VAL A 549 -8.10 9.93 -23.56
N ARG A 550 -8.16 9.63 -24.87
CA ARG A 550 -8.86 8.43 -25.38
C ARG A 550 -8.22 7.12 -24.92
N ILE A 551 -6.89 7.07 -24.87
CA ILE A 551 -6.15 5.92 -24.31
C ILE A 551 -6.52 5.72 -22.84
N LEU A 552 -6.54 6.79 -22.05
CA LEU A 552 -6.90 6.73 -20.64
C LEU A 552 -8.39 6.38 -20.42
N ALA A 553 -9.27 6.85 -21.30
CA ALA A 553 -10.71 6.61 -21.23
C ALA A 553 -11.08 5.12 -21.28
N ALA A 554 -10.21 4.27 -21.85
CA ALA A 554 -10.39 2.82 -21.82
C ALA A 554 -10.42 2.23 -20.40
N GLY A 555 -9.77 2.88 -19.42
CA GLY A 555 -9.75 2.45 -18.02
C GLY A 555 -10.38 3.45 -17.04
N ILE A 556 -10.82 4.62 -17.52
CA ILE A 556 -11.33 5.72 -16.69
C ILE A 556 -12.67 6.21 -17.28
N PRO A 557 -13.81 5.67 -16.82
CA PRO A 557 -15.12 5.95 -17.42
C PRO A 557 -15.48 7.44 -17.54
N ARG A 558 -15.14 8.26 -16.53
CA ARG A 558 -15.40 9.71 -16.57
C ARG A 558 -14.79 10.42 -17.78
N LEU A 559 -13.71 9.89 -18.35
CA LEU A 559 -13.05 10.49 -19.52
C LEU A 559 -13.80 10.19 -20.82
N VAL A 560 -14.59 9.12 -20.88
CA VAL A 560 -15.49 8.85 -22.01
C VAL A 560 -16.55 9.94 -22.09
N GLU A 561 -17.24 10.21 -20.99
CA GLU A 561 -18.27 11.26 -20.91
C GLU A 561 -17.71 12.66 -21.19
N ALA A 562 -16.52 12.96 -20.65
CA ALA A 562 -15.82 14.21 -20.94
C ALA A 562 -15.46 14.33 -22.43
N MET A 563 -15.05 13.24 -23.08
CA MET A 563 -14.71 13.23 -24.50
C MET A 563 -15.97 13.40 -25.38
N ASP A 564 -17.09 12.77 -25.00
CA ASP A 564 -18.37 12.97 -25.70
C ASP A 564 -18.84 14.42 -25.60
N THR A 565 -18.66 15.04 -24.43
CA THR A 565 -18.95 16.46 -24.22
C THR A 565 -18.06 17.34 -25.10
N TYR A 566 -16.75 17.04 -25.17
CA TYR A 566 -15.82 17.73 -26.05
C TYR A 566 -16.25 17.65 -27.53
N LEU A 567 -16.66 16.47 -28.01
CA LEU A 567 -17.11 16.27 -29.39
C LEU A 567 -18.39 17.07 -29.70
N LYS A 568 -19.36 17.09 -28.79
CA LYS A 568 -20.59 17.90 -28.94
C LYS A 568 -20.28 19.39 -28.97
N ASN A 569 -19.34 19.85 -28.15
CA ASN A 569 -18.92 21.25 -28.16
C ASN A 569 -18.27 21.62 -29.50
N LEU A 570 -17.44 20.74 -30.07
CA LEU A 570 -16.84 20.95 -31.39
C LEU A 570 -17.89 21.07 -32.50
N GLU A 571 -18.92 20.21 -32.47
CA GLU A 571 -20.05 20.31 -33.39
C GLU A 571 -20.77 21.66 -33.25
N GLY A 572 -21.06 22.07 -32.01
CA GLY A 572 -21.67 23.37 -31.72
C GLY A 572 -20.83 24.56 -32.22
N GLU A 573 -19.51 24.51 -32.07
CA GLU A 573 -18.60 25.54 -32.60
C GLU A 573 -18.65 25.63 -34.13
N VAL A 574 -18.69 24.48 -34.82
CA VAL A 574 -18.80 24.44 -36.28
C VAL A 574 -20.14 24.98 -36.73
N LEU A 575 -21.24 24.56 -36.12
CA LEU A 575 -22.58 25.08 -36.42
C LEU A 575 -22.67 26.58 -36.15
N GLY A 576 -22.07 27.07 -35.06
CA GLY A 576 -21.99 28.51 -34.78
C GLY A 576 -21.21 29.28 -35.84
N LYS A 577 -20.12 28.71 -36.38
CA LYS A 577 -19.38 29.30 -37.52
C LYS A 577 -20.23 29.32 -38.79
N VAL A 578 -21.00 28.26 -39.05
CA VAL A 578 -21.93 28.18 -40.18
C VAL A 578 -23.01 29.27 -40.09
N GLU A 579 -23.65 29.42 -38.93
CA GLU A 579 -24.66 30.46 -38.74
C GLU A 579 -24.06 31.87 -38.85
N LYS A 580 -22.89 32.10 -38.24
CA LYS A 580 -22.20 33.38 -38.39
C LYS A 580 -21.85 33.70 -39.85
N LEU A 581 -21.41 32.70 -40.62
CA LEU A 581 -21.10 32.86 -42.05
C LEU A 581 -22.36 33.18 -42.87
N LYS A 582 -23.51 32.58 -42.53
CA LYS A 582 -24.80 32.93 -43.14
C LYS A 582 -25.23 34.35 -42.80
N GLU A 583 -25.03 34.78 -41.57
CA GLU A 583 -25.44 36.09 -41.07
C GLU A 583 -24.62 37.24 -41.67
N VAL A 584 -23.28 37.14 -41.65
CA VAL A 584 -22.39 38.22 -42.12
C VAL A 584 -22.08 38.15 -43.62
N GLY A 585 -22.37 37.00 -44.25
CA GLY A 585 -21.97 36.71 -45.62
C GLY A 585 -20.48 36.36 -45.75
N TRP A 586 -20.13 35.63 -46.81
CA TRP A 586 -18.77 35.11 -46.99
C TRP A 586 -17.71 36.20 -47.25
N GLU A 587 -18.09 37.33 -47.86
CA GLU A 587 -17.17 38.45 -48.12
C GLU A 587 -16.75 39.18 -46.84
N SER A 588 -17.64 39.26 -45.84
CA SER A 588 -17.39 39.97 -44.58
C SER A 588 -16.94 39.06 -43.44
N TYR A 589 -16.79 37.75 -43.70
CA TYR A 589 -16.42 36.78 -42.68
C TYR A 589 -14.91 36.82 -42.37
N SER A 590 -14.55 37.28 -41.16
CA SER A 590 -13.16 37.27 -40.71
C SER A 590 -12.76 35.91 -40.15
N VAL A 591 -11.76 35.28 -40.78
CA VAL A 591 -11.12 34.07 -40.25
C VAL A 591 -10.16 34.49 -39.14
N LYS A 592 -10.44 34.10 -37.89
CA LYS A 592 -9.42 34.15 -36.83
C LYS A 592 -8.34 33.12 -37.19
N LYS A 593 -7.14 33.61 -37.52
CA LYS A 593 -5.95 32.78 -37.76
C LYS A 593 -5.39 32.22 -36.47
#